data_AF-A0A351TIL5-F1
#
_entry.id   AF-A0A351TIL5-F1
#
_cell.length_a   1.000
_cell.length_b   1.000
_cell.length_c   1.000
_cell.angle_alpha   90.00
_cell.angle_beta   90.00
_cell.angle_gamma   90.00
#
_symmetry.space_group_name_H-M   'P 1'
#
loop_
_entity.id
_entity.type
_entity.pdbx_description
1 polymer ?
#
loop_
_entity_poly.entity_id
_entity_poly.type
_entity_poly.pdbx_seq_one_letter_code
_entity_poly.pdbx_strand_id
1 'polypeptide(L)'
;MTVGGVNRHFYGMGVSMKLLKSISLFVLYPLCMLGLGFYAGVETSHFFYPGEQEENSSPFSGGLPVVTPKPKDVPEQETEPVPVTDDRLDYGVVMDEPENPDGEAEEVSFTAETLCVDTEYVLEETDVLYHTVVETIWRLPDKYVGMNRDQFLKAMEVYESFPPLSELERGFVGLEVLAFSRERVVVQMNYKYVQPSSSFYLAAYDNKVVVYLEDKRTVYIETEIQLDSLPFEIQESIMDMMWIENEEKLYDFLENYSS
;
A
#
# COMPACT_ATOMS: atom_id res chain seq x y z
N MET A 1 62.40 51.96 26.77
CA MET A 1 62.34 50.81 27.69
C MET A 1 61.32 49.84 27.11
N THR A 2 61.79 48.87 26.31
CA THR A 2 62.02 47.43 26.63
C THR A 2 60.77 46.63 26.23
N VAL A 3 60.68 46.09 25.00
CA VAL A 3 61.16 44.77 24.52
C VAL A 3 60.39 43.58 25.12
N GLY A 4 59.93 42.69 24.21
CA GLY A 4 59.80 41.25 24.45
C GLY A 4 58.35 40.76 24.34
N GLY A 5 58.01 39.75 23.55
CA GLY A 5 58.82 38.73 22.89
C GLY A 5 57.96 37.48 22.75
N VAL A 6 57.92 36.94 21.55
CA VAL A 6 57.32 35.64 21.20
C VAL A 6 57.93 34.53 22.05
N ASN A 7 57.14 33.55 22.49
CA ASN A 7 57.64 32.18 22.61
C ASN A 7 56.53 31.13 22.45
N ARG A 8 56.67 30.33 21.40
CA ARG A 8 56.10 28.98 21.28
C ARG A 8 56.89 28.06 22.22
N HIS A 9 56.23 27.11 22.87
CA HIS A 9 56.66 25.70 22.78
C HIS A 9 55.62 24.72 23.37
N PHE A 10 55.42 23.68 22.58
CA PHE A 10 54.78 22.39 22.84
C PHE A 10 55.05 21.79 24.23
N TYR A 11 54.01 21.18 24.82
CA TYR A 11 54.11 19.85 25.44
C TYR A 11 52.81 19.10 25.23
N GLY A 12 52.91 17.92 24.59
CA GLY A 12 51.81 17.00 24.41
C GLY A 12 51.45 16.29 25.70
N MET A 13 50.19 15.90 25.81
CA MET A 13 49.76 14.87 26.74
C MET A 13 48.80 13.94 25.99
N GLY A 14 49.25 12.71 25.77
CA GLY A 14 48.55 11.71 24.99
C GLY A 14 47.23 11.30 25.62
N VAL A 15 46.19 11.25 24.79
CA VAL A 15 44.95 10.53 25.11
C VAL A 15 44.90 9.33 24.18
N SER A 16 45.18 8.15 24.74
CA SER A 16 45.01 6.87 24.09
C SER A 16 43.50 6.59 23.94
N MET A 17 42.93 6.84 22.75
CA MET A 17 41.54 6.51 22.44
C MET A 17 41.43 5.03 22.04
N LYS A 18 40.99 4.19 22.99
CA LYS A 18 40.47 2.83 22.72
C LYS A 18 39.00 2.88 22.27
N LEU A 19 38.67 3.77 21.33
CA LEU A 19 37.31 3.96 20.80
C LEU A 19 37.11 3.39 19.38
N LEU A 20 38.00 2.48 18.97
CA LEU A 20 37.92 1.79 17.67
C LEU A 20 37.42 0.33 17.78
N LYS A 21 36.86 -0.08 18.93
CA LYS A 21 36.32 -1.44 19.14
C LYS A 21 34.81 -1.53 19.32
N SER A 22 34.10 -0.43 19.58
CA SER A 22 32.64 -0.47 19.85
C SER A 22 31.78 -0.45 18.58
N ILE A 23 32.22 0.24 17.52
CA ILE A 23 31.48 0.31 16.25
C ILE A 23 31.38 -1.07 15.58
N SER A 24 32.42 -1.89 15.72
CA SER A 24 32.43 -3.26 15.21
C SER A 24 31.40 -4.17 15.88
N LEU A 25 31.06 -3.97 17.17
CA LEU A 25 30.10 -4.83 17.86
C LEU A 25 28.67 -4.60 17.34
N PHE A 26 28.31 -3.35 17.09
CA PHE A 26 26.97 -2.97 16.61
C PHE A 26 26.69 -3.40 15.17
N VAL A 27 27.73 -3.66 14.37
CA VAL A 27 27.58 -4.18 13.00
C VAL A 27 27.73 -5.70 12.96
N LEU A 28 28.61 -6.27 13.79
CA LEU A 28 28.84 -7.72 13.87
C LEU A 28 27.64 -8.45 14.49
N TYR A 29 27.05 -7.90 15.56
CA TYR A 29 25.91 -8.52 16.24
C TYR A 29 24.68 -8.71 15.33
N PRO A 30 24.20 -7.71 14.57
CA PRO A 30 23.07 -7.91 13.66
C PRO A 30 23.42 -8.85 12.50
N LEU A 31 24.66 -8.83 11.98
CA LEU A 31 25.10 -9.78 10.93
C LEU A 31 25.14 -11.23 11.44
N CYS A 32 25.63 -11.45 12.66
CA CYS A 32 25.62 -12.76 13.30
C CYS A 32 24.20 -13.22 13.64
N MET A 33 23.34 -12.34 14.16
CA MET A 33 21.94 -12.66 14.45
C MET A 33 21.13 -12.94 13.18
N LEU A 34 21.39 -12.24 12.08
CA LEU A 34 20.80 -12.51 10.77
C LEU A 34 21.20 -13.90 10.28
N GLY A 35 22.49 -14.25 10.36
CA GLY A 35 22.98 -15.57 9.97
C GLY A 35 22.40 -16.70 10.83
N LEU A 36 22.32 -16.51 12.15
CA LEU A 36 21.71 -17.48 13.07
C LEU A 36 20.20 -17.62 12.85
N GLY A 37 19.49 -16.52 12.60
CA GLY A 37 18.07 -16.53 12.28
C GLY A 37 17.77 -17.23 10.95
N PHE A 38 18.56 -16.99 9.92
CA PHE A 38 18.44 -17.69 8.64
C PHE A 38 18.69 -19.19 8.78
N TYR A 39 19.75 -19.57 9.50
CA TYR A 39 20.08 -20.98 9.76
C TYR A 39 18.97 -21.69 10.56
N ALA A 40 18.48 -21.09 11.64
CA ALA A 40 17.37 -21.63 12.42
C ALA A 40 16.07 -21.69 11.61
N GLY A 41 15.81 -20.72 10.71
CA GLY A 41 14.67 -20.72 9.81
C GLY A 41 14.70 -21.87 8.80
N VAL A 42 15.86 -22.14 8.19
CA VAL A 42 16.04 -23.27 7.28
C VAL A 42 15.93 -24.60 8.01
N GLU A 43 16.47 -24.72 9.23
CA GLU A 43 16.39 -25.98 9.98
C GLU A 43 14.98 -26.25 10.55
N THR A 44 14.23 -25.19 10.90
CA THR A 44 12.83 -25.31 11.34
C THR A 44 11.85 -25.52 10.19
N SER A 45 12.24 -25.31 8.94
CA SER A 45 11.35 -25.56 7.79
C SER A 45 10.91 -27.02 7.73
N HIS A 46 11.77 -27.97 8.12
CA HIS A 46 11.42 -29.39 8.19
C HIS A 46 10.42 -29.73 9.31
N PHE A 47 10.34 -28.90 10.35
CA PHE A 47 9.39 -29.07 11.46
C PHE A 47 8.06 -28.37 11.18
N PHE A 48 8.09 -27.18 10.57
CA PHE A 48 6.89 -26.40 10.24
C PHE A 48 6.24 -26.80 8.92
N TYR A 49 6.97 -27.45 8.01
CA TYR A 49 6.47 -27.95 6.72
C TYR A 49 6.82 -29.43 6.51
N PRO A 50 6.24 -30.35 7.30
CA PRO A 50 6.41 -31.78 7.04
C PRO A 50 5.51 -32.19 5.86
N GLY A 51 6.06 -32.31 4.64
CA GLY A 51 5.27 -32.85 3.54
C GLY A 51 5.77 -32.73 2.10
N GLU A 52 6.86 -32.04 1.80
CA GLU A 52 7.31 -31.91 0.39
C GLU A 52 8.77 -32.32 0.21
N GLN A 53 9.03 -33.63 0.25
CA GLN A 53 10.18 -34.19 -0.49
C GLN A 53 10.01 -35.69 -0.75
N GLU A 54 9.54 -36.01 -1.96
CA GLU A 54 9.83 -37.21 -2.77
C GLU A 54 9.27 -36.83 -4.17
N GLU A 55 10.05 -36.56 -5.22
CA GLU A 55 10.96 -37.48 -5.90
C GLU A 55 12.01 -36.74 -6.76
N ASN A 56 13.24 -37.28 -6.67
CA ASN A 56 14.29 -37.38 -7.69
C ASN A 56 15.02 -36.15 -8.25
N SER A 57 16.17 -35.94 -7.64
CA SER A 57 17.42 -35.49 -8.24
C SER A 57 17.81 -36.20 -9.55
N SER A 58 18.27 -35.46 -10.56
CA SER A 58 19.65 -35.57 -11.10
C SER A 58 19.91 -34.54 -12.24
N PRO A 59 21.18 -34.19 -12.49
CA PRO A 59 21.58 -32.96 -13.20
C PRO A 59 21.79 -33.21 -14.70
N PHE A 60 21.89 -32.16 -15.53
CA PHE A 60 22.84 -31.99 -16.66
C PHE A 60 22.28 -31.14 -17.83
N SER A 61 23.02 -30.07 -18.15
CA SER A 61 23.24 -29.39 -19.46
C SER A 61 22.29 -29.57 -20.65
N GLY A 62 21.85 -28.41 -21.18
CA GLY A 62 22.10 -28.01 -22.57
C GLY A 62 21.06 -28.37 -23.65
N GLY A 63 20.57 -27.33 -24.36
CA GLY A 63 20.10 -27.44 -25.75
C GLY A 63 18.73 -26.81 -26.09
N LEU A 64 18.75 -25.63 -26.73
CA LEU A 64 17.68 -25.13 -27.63
C LEU A 64 17.59 -26.01 -28.90
N PRO A 65 16.50 -26.06 -29.73
CA PRO A 65 15.93 -24.89 -30.43
C PRO A 65 14.41 -24.90 -30.84
N VAL A 66 13.86 -23.69 -31.00
CA VAL A 66 13.04 -23.16 -32.14
C VAL A 66 11.79 -23.92 -32.64
N VAL A 67 10.63 -23.25 -32.64
CA VAL A 67 9.81 -22.85 -33.82
C VAL A 67 8.42 -22.35 -33.36
N THR A 68 8.15 -21.07 -33.65
CA THR A 68 6.85 -20.39 -33.61
C THR A 68 5.84 -20.98 -34.60
N PRO A 69 4.53 -20.75 -34.38
CA PRO A 69 3.80 -19.99 -35.40
C PRO A 69 3.02 -18.79 -34.83
N LYS A 70 3.05 -17.70 -35.61
CA LYS A 70 2.28 -16.46 -35.48
C LYS A 70 0.78 -16.68 -35.85
N PRO A 71 -0.11 -15.68 -35.63
CA PRO A 71 -1.47 -15.86 -35.10
C PRO A 71 -2.53 -16.05 -36.20
N LYS A 72 -3.68 -16.59 -35.81
CA LYS A 72 -4.92 -16.53 -36.60
C LYS A 72 -5.99 -15.78 -35.80
N ASP A 73 -6.69 -14.93 -36.53
CA ASP A 73 -7.63 -13.89 -36.12
C ASP A 73 -8.90 -14.36 -35.38
N VAL A 74 -9.56 -13.37 -34.74
CA VAL A 74 -10.98 -13.25 -34.31
C VAL A 74 -11.26 -13.53 -32.81
N PRO A 75 -12.05 -12.68 -32.09
CA PRO A 75 -12.11 -11.22 -32.03
C PRO A 75 -11.94 -10.68 -30.58
N GLU A 76 -11.88 -9.35 -30.45
CA GLU A 76 -11.90 -8.60 -29.19
C GLU A 76 -13.05 -9.03 -28.27
N GLN A 77 -12.72 -9.39 -27.03
CA GLN A 77 -13.68 -9.51 -25.93
C GLN A 77 -13.14 -8.70 -24.75
N GLU A 78 -13.99 -7.78 -24.29
CA GLU A 78 -13.79 -6.83 -23.21
C GLU A 78 -13.17 -7.49 -21.97
N THR A 79 -12.05 -6.94 -21.52
CA THR A 79 -11.44 -7.28 -20.24
C THR A 79 -12.31 -6.72 -19.11
N GLU A 80 -13.14 -7.57 -18.50
CA GLU A 80 -13.64 -7.32 -17.15
C GLU A 80 -12.50 -7.56 -16.13
N PRO A 81 -12.28 -6.66 -15.16
CA PRO A 81 -11.26 -6.86 -14.14
C PRO A 81 -11.72 -7.94 -13.15
N VAL A 82 -10.96 -9.03 -13.06
CA VAL A 82 -11.17 -10.09 -12.07
C VAL A 82 -10.72 -9.56 -10.70
N PRO A 83 -11.60 -9.45 -9.68
CA PRO A 83 -11.16 -9.12 -8.33
C PRO A 83 -10.41 -10.32 -7.73
N VAL A 84 -9.19 -10.07 -7.27
CA VAL A 84 -8.38 -11.03 -6.51
C VAL A 84 -8.96 -11.10 -5.10
N THR A 85 -9.74 -12.14 -4.81
CA THR A 85 -10.21 -12.45 -3.46
C THR A 85 -9.12 -13.20 -2.68
N ASP A 86 -8.55 -12.55 -1.66
CA ASP A 86 -7.78 -13.22 -0.60
C ASP A 86 -8.70 -13.47 0.61
N ASP A 87 -9.65 -14.40 0.44
CA ASP A 87 -10.68 -14.71 1.44
C ASP A 87 -10.22 -15.79 2.43
N ARG A 88 -9.12 -15.56 3.15
CA ARG A 88 -8.66 -16.56 4.14
C ARG A 88 -8.14 -16.01 5.47
N LEU A 89 -8.84 -15.04 6.07
CA LEU A 89 -8.63 -14.68 7.47
C LEU A 89 -9.88 -14.98 8.31
N ASP A 90 -9.85 -16.15 8.96
CA ASP A 90 -10.79 -16.63 9.96
C ASP A 90 -10.50 -15.97 11.31
N TYR A 91 -11.22 -14.90 11.63
CA TYR A 91 -11.25 -14.35 12.98
C TYR A 91 -12.44 -14.95 13.72
N GLY A 92 -12.16 -16.00 14.49
CA GLY A 92 -13.13 -16.65 15.37
C GLY A 92 -13.71 -15.65 16.38
N VAL A 93 -14.99 -15.34 16.24
CA VAL A 93 -15.77 -14.55 17.20
C VAL A 93 -16.03 -15.42 18.43
N VAL A 94 -15.46 -15.05 19.57
CA VAL A 94 -15.84 -15.61 20.88
C VAL A 94 -17.21 -15.05 21.23
N MET A 95 -18.22 -15.92 21.20
CA MET A 95 -19.57 -15.63 21.69
C MET A 95 -19.55 -15.60 23.22
N ASP A 96 -19.78 -14.43 23.81
CA ASP A 96 -20.17 -14.36 25.22
C ASP A 96 -21.65 -14.78 25.35
N GLU A 97 -21.92 -15.82 26.16
CA GLU A 97 -23.27 -16.24 26.52
C GLU A 97 -23.97 -15.15 27.37
N PRO A 98 -25.24 -14.80 27.09
CA PRO A 98 -25.98 -13.90 27.97
C PRO A 98 -26.56 -14.66 29.17
N GLU A 99 -26.24 -14.18 30.38
CA GLU A 99 -26.95 -14.51 31.62
C GLU A 99 -28.41 -14.01 31.55
N ASN A 100 -29.35 -14.88 31.93
CA ASN A 100 -30.78 -14.56 32.09
C ASN A 100 -31.00 -13.40 33.06
N PRO A 101 -32.00 -12.55 32.77
CA PRO A 101 -32.93 -12.21 33.83
C PRO A 101 -34.38 -12.37 33.38
N ASP A 102 -35.16 -12.99 34.26
CA ASP A 102 -36.59 -13.18 34.17
C ASP A 102 -37.32 -11.82 34.21
N GLY A 103 -38.22 -11.56 33.26
CA GLY A 103 -39.05 -10.36 33.27
C GLY A 103 -39.95 -10.21 32.05
N GLU A 104 -41.21 -10.68 32.21
CA GLU A 104 -42.43 -10.27 31.49
C GLU A 104 -42.35 -10.05 29.97
N ALA A 105 -42.81 -11.07 29.23
CA ALA A 105 -43.01 -11.03 27.79
C ALA A 105 -44.18 -10.10 27.41
N GLU A 106 -43.85 -8.88 26.96
CA GLU A 106 -44.65 -8.24 25.93
C GLU A 106 -44.23 -8.85 24.58
N GLU A 107 -45.09 -9.70 24.01
CA GLU A 107 -44.95 -10.16 22.64
C GLU A 107 -45.14 -8.98 21.67
N VAL A 108 -44.04 -8.28 21.39
CA VAL A 108 -43.96 -7.50 20.16
C VAL A 108 -43.49 -8.47 19.08
N SER A 109 -44.41 -8.85 18.21
CA SER A 109 -44.12 -9.60 16.99
C SER A 109 -43.28 -8.74 16.04
N PHE A 110 -42.03 -8.49 16.38
CA PHE A 110 -41.00 -8.23 15.39
C PHE A 110 -40.60 -9.59 14.86
N THR A 111 -41.09 -9.96 13.67
CA THR A 111 -40.31 -10.90 12.86
C THR A 111 -38.99 -10.19 12.62
N ALA A 112 -37.97 -10.50 13.44
CA ALA A 112 -36.66 -9.89 13.32
C ALA A 112 -36.19 -10.18 11.90
N GLU A 113 -36.13 -9.12 11.10
CA GLU A 113 -35.77 -9.24 9.70
C GLU A 113 -34.29 -9.61 9.64
N THR A 114 -34.02 -10.85 9.23
CA THR A 114 -32.66 -11.37 9.10
C THR A 114 -32.25 -11.41 7.64
N LEU A 115 -30.97 -11.19 7.42
CA LEU A 115 -30.40 -11.26 6.08
C LEU A 115 -30.38 -12.70 5.57
N CYS A 116 -30.57 -12.88 4.28
CA CYS A 116 -30.63 -14.18 3.61
C CYS A 116 -29.65 -14.20 2.43
N VAL A 117 -29.42 -15.38 1.87
CA VAL A 117 -28.59 -15.56 0.66
C VAL A 117 -29.12 -14.78 -0.57
N ASP A 118 -30.43 -14.51 -0.58
CA ASP A 118 -31.11 -13.77 -1.64
C ASP A 118 -31.15 -12.26 -1.39
N THR A 119 -30.61 -11.79 -0.26
CA THR A 119 -30.56 -10.35 0.01
C THR A 119 -29.59 -9.66 -0.94
N GLU A 120 -30.04 -8.58 -1.58
CA GLU A 120 -29.19 -7.74 -2.40
C GLU A 120 -28.25 -6.94 -1.51
N TYR A 121 -26.95 -7.12 -1.71
CA TYR A 121 -25.93 -6.34 -1.01
C TYR A 121 -25.44 -5.24 -1.95
N VAL A 122 -25.80 -4.00 -1.64
CA VAL A 122 -25.43 -2.83 -2.42
C VAL A 122 -24.29 -2.11 -1.73
N LEU A 123 -23.18 -1.96 -2.44
CA LEU A 123 -22.02 -1.20 -2.00
C LEU A 123 -21.98 0.14 -2.74
N GLU A 124 -22.09 1.24 -2.00
CA GLU A 124 -21.93 2.59 -2.53
C GLU A 124 -20.54 3.13 -2.18
N GLU A 125 -19.62 3.17 -3.15
CA GLU A 125 -18.32 3.81 -2.96
C GLU A 125 -18.43 5.31 -3.23
N THR A 126 -18.16 6.13 -2.22
CA THR A 126 -18.29 7.59 -2.27
C THR A 126 -16.93 8.25 -2.15
N ASP A 127 -16.56 9.06 -3.13
CA ASP A 127 -15.42 9.98 -3.05
C ASP A 127 -15.83 11.25 -2.29
N VAL A 128 -15.27 11.44 -1.09
CA VAL A 128 -15.60 12.59 -0.23
C VAL A 128 -15.14 13.94 -0.78
N LEU A 129 -14.19 13.96 -1.73
CA LEU A 129 -13.67 15.20 -2.32
C LEU A 129 -14.58 15.66 -3.47
N TYR A 130 -14.90 14.75 -4.38
CA TYR A 130 -15.64 15.08 -5.60
C TYR A 130 -17.14 14.79 -5.52
N HIS A 131 -17.59 14.17 -4.43
CA HIS A 131 -18.97 13.71 -4.24
C HIS A 131 -19.43 12.78 -5.37
N THR A 132 -18.48 12.03 -5.95
CA THR A 132 -18.74 11.00 -6.95
C THR A 132 -19.15 9.74 -6.20
N VAL A 133 -20.22 9.09 -6.65
CA VAL A 133 -20.75 7.86 -6.05
C VAL A 133 -20.79 6.77 -7.12
N VAL A 134 -20.27 5.60 -6.78
CA VAL A 134 -20.35 4.39 -7.60
C VAL A 134 -21.11 3.33 -6.83
N GLU A 135 -22.27 2.92 -7.36
CA GLU A 135 -23.08 1.84 -6.78
C GLU A 135 -22.74 0.52 -7.46
N THR A 136 -22.39 -0.50 -6.68
CA THR A 136 -22.17 -1.87 -7.16
C THR A 136 -23.03 -2.85 -6.38
N ILE A 137 -23.74 -3.72 -7.10
CA ILE A 137 -24.61 -4.73 -6.50
C ILE A 137 -23.87 -6.06 -6.47
N TRP A 138 -23.81 -6.67 -5.28
CA TRP A 138 -23.16 -7.94 -5.03
C TRP A 138 -24.13 -8.93 -4.38
N ARG A 139 -23.71 -10.21 -4.35
CA ARG A 139 -24.33 -11.20 -3.48
C ARG A 139 -23.93 -10.91 -2.03
N LEU A 140 -24.87 -11.10 -1.11
CA LEU A 140 -24.57 -10.98 0.31
C LEU A 140 -23.46 -11.96 0.72
N PRO A 141 -22.36 -11.48 1.33
CA PRO A 141 -21.33 -12.35 1.88
C PRO A 141 -21.89 -13.33 2.92
N ASP A 142 -21.46 -14.60 2.86
CA ASP A 142 -21.95 -15.69 3.71
C ASP A 142 -21.89 -15.37 5.21
N LYS A 143 -20.87 -14.62 5.64
CA LYS A 143 -20.69 -14.19 7.04
C LYS A 143 -21.82 -13.31 7.57
N TYR A 144 -22.60 -12.66 6.71
CA TYR A 144 -23.71 -11.80 7.10
C TYR A 144 -25.07 -12.48 7.02
N VAL A 145 -25.15 -13.68 6.44
CA VAL A 145 -26.39 -14.44 6.33
C VAL A 145 -26.89 -14.82 7.73
N GLY A 146 -28.17 -14.59 7.98
CA GLY A 146 -28.83 -14.84 9.25
C GLY A 146 -28.64 -13.72 10.28
N MET A 147 -27.82 -12.71 10.01
CA MET A 147 -27.67 -11.57 10.92
C MET A 147 -28.93 -10.71 10.95
N ASN A 148 -29.30 -10.26 12.15
CA ASN A 148 -30.27 -9.18 12.32
C ASN A 148 -29.59 -7.81 12.16
N ARG A 149 -30.37 -6.74 12.22
CA ARG A 149 -29.86 -5.36 12.05
C ARG A 149 -28.71 -5.04 13.01
N ASP A 150 -28.87 -5.34 14.29
CA ASP A 150 -27.88 -4.97 15.31
C ASP A 150 -26.57 -5.74 15.16
N GLN A 151 -26.65 -7.04 14.84
CA GLN A 151 -25.50 -7.88 14.55
C GLN A 151 -24.76 -7.39 13.31
N PHE A 152 -25.50 -7.03 12.26
CA PHE A 152 -24.91 -6.50 11.03
C PHE A 152 -24.21 -5.15 11.27
N LEU A 153 -24.86 -4.23 11.97
CA LEU A 153 -24.26 -2.93 12.33
C LEU A 153 -22.98 -3.11 13.15
N LYS A 154 -22.98 -4.03 14.12
CA LYS A 154 -21.78 -4.35 14.90
C LYS A 154 -20.66 -4.94 14.04
N ALA A 155 -21.01 -5.78 13.07
CA ALA A 155 -20.01 -6.31 12.13
C ALA A 155 -19.42 -5.20 11.23
N MET A 156 -20.22 -4.22 10.85
CA MET A 156 -19.77 -3.03 10.11
C MET A 156 -18.85 -2.14 10.95
N GLU A 157 -19.18 -1.92 12.23
CA GLU A 157 -18.32 -1.19 13.17
C GLU A 157 -16.94 -1.86 13.37
N VAL A 158 -16.92 -3.20 13.45
CA VAL A 158 -15.66 -3.97 13.52
C VAL A 158 -14.85 -3.79 12.24
N TYR A 159 -15.50 -3.82 11.07
CA TYR A 159 -14.83 -3.59 9.79
C TYR A 159 -14.23 -2.18 9.72
N GLU A 160 -14.98 -1.15 10.14
CA GLU A 160 -14.50 0.23 10.18
C GLU A 160 -13.32 0.42 11.15
N SER A 161 -13.34 -0.30 12.28
CA SER A 161 -12.27 -0.28 13.28
C SER A 161 -11.00 -1.00 12.81
N PHE A 162 -11.15 -2.01 11.95
CA PHE A 162 -10.07 -2.87 11.45
C PHE A 162 -10.17 -3.06 9.93
N PRO A 163 -10.02 -1.98 9.14
CA PRO A 163 -10.14 -2.05 7.70
C PRO A 163 -8.96 -2.85 7.11
N PRO A 164 -9.20 -3.66 6.05
CA PRO A 164 -8.12 -4.38 5.39
C PRO A 164 -7.18 -3.41 4.67
N LEU A 165 -5.94 -3.85 4.42
CA LEU A 165 -4.89 -3.01 3.82
C LEU A 165 -5.32 -2.43 2.46
N SER A 166 -6.03 -3.21 1.65
CA SER A 166 -6.56 -2.76 0.35
C SER A 166 -7.45 -1.52 0.46
N GLU A 167 -8.25 -1.40 1.53
CA GLU A 167 -9.13 -0.24 1.75
C GLU A 167 -8.33 0.96 2.23
N LEU A 168 -7.34 0.73 3.10
CA LEU A 168 -6.44 1.77 3.59
C LEU A 168 -5.62 2.38 2.44
N GLU A 169 -5.10 1.56 1.54
CA GLU A 169 -4.34 2.00 0.36
C GLU A 169 -5.20 2.83 -0.61
N ARG A 170 -6.51 2.54 -0.68
CA ARG A 170 -7.49 3.32 -1.45
C ARG A 170 -7.90 4.63 -0.76
N GLY A 171 -7.49 4.85 0.48
CA GLY A 171 -7.83 6.06 1.25
C GLY A 171 -9.16 5.97 1.99
N PHE A 172 -9.54 4.78 2.48
CA PHE A 172 -10.74 4.57 3.30
C PHE A 172 -10.81 5.55 4.49
N VAL A 173 -11.96 6.19 4.64
CA VAL A 173 -12.26 7.16 5.71
C VAL A 173 -13.20 6.55 6.74
N GLY A 174 -14.18 5.79 6.29
CA GLY A 174 -15.22 5.20 7.14
C GLY A 174 -16.35 4.63 6.30
N LEU A 175 -17.36 4.08 6.96
CA LEU A 175 -18.52 3.51 6.30
C LEU A 175 -19.81 3.86 7.04
N GLU A 176 -20.94 3.73 6.34
CA GLU A 176 -22.27 3.90 6.93
C GLU A 176 -23.26 2.90 6.33
N VAL A 177 -24.18 2.40 7.15
CA VAL A 177 -25.28 1.55 6.68
C VAL A 177 -26.51 2.41 6.40
N LEU A 178 -26.79 2.66 5.12
CA LEU A 178 -27.89 3.52 4.70
C LEU A 178 -29.25 2.82 4.77
N ALA A 179 -29.28 1.53 4.43
CA ALA A 179 -30.50 0.74 4.43
C ALA A 179 -30.23 -0.69 4.90
N PHE A 180 -31.21 -1.26 5.59
CA PHE A 180 -31.18 -2.65 6.04
C PHE A 180 -32.58 -3.23 5.93
N SER A 181 -32.72 -4.30 5.17
CA SER A 181 -33.91 -5.14 5.03
C SER A 181 -33.49 -6.53 4.56
N ARG A 182 -34.42 -7.49 4.58
CA ARG A 182 -34.21 -8.85 4.07
C ARG A 182 -34.04 -8.88 2.57
N GLU A 183 -34.62 -7.93 1.86
CA GLU A 183 -34.55 -7.85 0.39
C GLU A 183 -33.31 -7.09 -0.05
N ARG A 184 -32.93 -6.02 0.66
CA ARG A 184 -31.83 -5.13 0.27
C ARG A 184 -31.11 -4.54 1.48
N VAL A 185 -29.78 -4.58 1.45
CA VAL A 185 -28.88 -3.88 2.36
C VAL A 185 -28.01 -2.94 1.55
N VAL A 186 -27.84 -1.70 2.04
CA VAL A 186 -27.00 -0.68 1.39
C VAL A 186 -25.92 -0.25 2.38
N VAL A 187 -24.66 -0.47 2.00
CA VAL A 187 -23.48 -0.03 2.74
C VAL A 187 -22.75 1.01 1.90
N GLN A 188 -22.58 2.21 2.46
CA GLN A 188 -21.78 3.26 1.87
C GLN A 188 -20.37 3.21 2.42
N MET A 189 -19.37 3.10 1.55
CA MET A 189 -17.96 3.19 1.86
C MET A 189 -17.45 4.57 1.44
N ASN A 190 -16.90 5.33 2.38
CA ASN A 190 -16.39 6.67 2.12
C ASN A 190 -14.87 6.62 1.93
N TYR A 191 -14.41 7.11 0.79
CA TYR A 191 -13.00 7.16 0.41
C TYR A 191 -12.56 8.60 0.20
N LYS A 192 -11.31 8.87 0.59
CA LYS A 192 -10.57 10.06 0.20
C LYS A 192 -9.49 9.62 -0.78
N TYR A 193 -9.87 9.49 -2.05
CA TYR A 193 -8.92 9.17 -3.10
C TYR A 193 -7.88 10.29 -3.21
N VAL A 194 -6.61 9.94 -3.03
CA VAL A 194 -5.51 10.82 -3.39
C VAL A 194 -5.43 10.74 -4.91
N GLN A 195 -5.96 11.75 -5.60
CA GLN A 195 -5.84 11.77 -7.04
C GLN A 195 -4.36 11.77 -7.43
N PRO A 196 -3.97 10.99 -8.45
CA PRO A 196 -2.70 11.25 -9.12
C PRO A 196 -2.74 12.71 -9.58
N SER A 197 -1.67 13.46 -9.30
CA SER A 197 -1.59 14.85 -9.71
C SER A 197 -1.85 14.93 -11.19
N SER A 198 -2.94 15.60 -11.56
CA SER A 198 -3.33 15.67 -12.96
C SER A 198 -2.32 16.45 -13.78
N SER A 199 -1.46 17.25 -13.14
CA SER A 199 -0.39 17.98 -13.80
C SER A 199 0.83 18.15 -12.92
N PHE A 200 1.96 18.48 -13.54
CA PHE A 200 3.26 18.59 -12.90
C PHE A 200 3.92 19.93 -13.22
N TYR A 201 4.85 20.35 -12.37
CA TYR A 201 5.68 21.52 -12.60
C TYR A 201 7.16 21.16 -12.53
N LEU A 202 7.93 21.56 -13.54
CA LEU A 202 9.38 21.40 -13.55
C LEU A 202 10.02 22.68 -13.05
N ALA A 203 10.90 22.56 -12.06
CA ALA A 203 11.70 23.66 -11.56
C ALA A 203 13.17 23.28 -11.51
N ALA A 204 14.04 24.29 -11.49
CA ALA A 204 15.48 24.09 -11.36
C ALA A 204 15.94 24.28 -9.91
N TYR A 205 16.58 23.26 -9.34
CA TYR A 205 17.24 23.34 -8.04
C TYR A 205 18.65 22.75 -8.12
N ASP A 206 19.65 23.50 -7.67
CA ASP A 206 21.07 23.10 -7.70
C ASP A 206 21.53 22.57 -9.07
N ASN A 207 21.14 23.29 -10.14
CA ASN A 207 21.39 22.90 -11.53
C ASN A 207 20.76 21.57 -11.97
N LYS A 208 19.79 21.03 -11.23
CA LYS A 208 19.03 19.84 -11.60
C LYS A 208 17.56 20.17 -11.80
N VAL A 209 16.91 19.42 -12.70
CA VAL A 209 15.46 19.50 -12.87
C VAL A 209 14.77 18.70 -11.75
N VAL A 210 13.85 19.35 -11.05
CA VAL A 210 13.01 18.73 -10.02
C VAL A 210 11.55 18.87 -10.44
N VAL A 211 10.82 17.77 -10.34
CA VAL A 211 9.40 17.72 -10.69
C VAL A 211 8.58 17.86 -9.42
N TYR A 212 7.68 18.83 -9.42
CA TYR A 212 6.72 19.11 -8.37
C TYR A 212 5.32 18.67 -8.79
N LEU A 213 4.49 18.32 -7.81
CA LEU A 213 3.04 18.16 -8.00
C LEU A 213 2.39 19.53 -8.30
N GLU A 214 1.09 19.50 -8.61
CA GLU A 214 0.26 20.68 -8.91
C GLU A 214 0.32 21.78 -7.83
N ASP A 215 0.61 21.41 -6.58
CA ASP A 215 0.71 22.32 -5.45
C ASP A 215 1.99 23.18 -5.43
N LYS A 216 2.95 22.92 -6.34
CA LYS A 216 4.27 23.56 -6.46
C LYS A 216 5.11 23.50 -5.17
N ARG A 217 4.80 22.56 -4.27
CA ARG A 217 5.43 22.43 -2.95
C ARG A 217 5.92 21.02 -2.72
N THR A 218 5.11 20.04 -3.09
CA THR A 218 5.43 18.63 -2.94
C THR A 218 6.27 18.17 -4.11
N VAL A 219 7.47 17.66 -3.81
CA VAL A 219 8.33 17.05 -4.83
C VAL A 219 7.73 15.71 -5.23
N TYR A 220 7.53 15.52 -6.53
CA TYR A 220 7.13 14.25 -7.13
C TYR A 220 8.35 13.37 -7.38
N ILE A 221 9.33 13.88 -8.13
CA ILE A 221 10.61 13.20 -8.40
C ILE A 221 11.75 14.20 -8.52
N GLU A 222 12.88 13.88 -7.88
CA GLU A 222 14.16 14.55 -8.12
C GLU A 222 14.86 13.85 -9.27
N THR A 223 15.16 14.59 -10.35
CA THR A 223 15.82 14.02 -11.53
C THR A 223 17.31 14.31 -11.50
N GLU A 224 18.10 13.51 -12.23
CA GLU A 224 19.54 13.75 -12.43
C GLU A 224 19.83 14.56 -13.70
N ILE A 225 18.78 15.10 -14.35
CA ILE A 225 18.91 15.90 -15.57
C ILE A 225 19.45 17.27 -15.18
N GLN A 226 20.60 17.65 -15.75
CA GLN A 226 21.18 18.96 -15.53
C GLN A 226 20.43 20.02 -16.33
N LEU A 227 20.14 21.17 -15.73
CA LEU A 227 19.47 22.26 -16.43
C LEU A 227 20.33 22.73 -17.61
N ASP A 228 21.63 22.89 -17.39
CA ASP A 228 22.59 23.36 -18.40
C ASP A 228 22.71 22.46 -19.63
N SER A 229 22.33 21.17 -19.53
CA SER A 229 22.36 20.24 -20.68
C SER A 229 21.12 20.35 -21.57
N LEU A 230 20.09 21.05 -21.14
CA LEU A 230 18.85 21.24 -21.90
C LEU A 230 18.97 22.38 -22.92
N PRO A 231 18.13 22.41 -23.98
CA PRO A 231 18.06 23.56 -24.88
C PRO A 231 17.66 24.84 -24.12
N PHE A 232 18.24 25.98 -24.50
CA PHE A 232 18.03 27.27 -23.82
C PHE A 232 16.56 27.65 -23.61
N GLU A 233 15.71 27.40 -24.62
CA GLU A 233 14.26 27.67 -24.53
C GLU A 233 13.57 26.87 -23.42
N ILE A 234 14.01 25.63 -23.21
CA ILE A 234 13.50 24.74 -22.16
C ILE A 234 14.06 25.16 -20.81
N GLN A 235 15.33 25.57 -20.76
CA GLN A 235 15.95 26.08 -19.53
C GLN A 235 15.18 27.27 -18.97
N GLU A 236 14.92 28.30 -19.80
CA GLU A 236 14.15 29.47 -19.38
C GLU A 236 12.75 29.07 -18.90
N SER A 237 12.08 28.17 -19.63
CA SER A 237 10.75 27.69 -19.27
C SER A 237 10.74 26.96 -17.93
N ILE A 238 11.76 26.14 -17.62
CA ILE A 238 11.89 25.44 -16.32
C ILE A 238 12.22 26.45 -15.20
N MET A 239 13.02 27.47 -15.49
CA MET A 239 13.27 28.56 -14.52
C MET A 239 11.97 29.29 -14.16
N ASP A 240 11.02 29.37 -15.09
CA ASP A 240 9.67 29.94 -14.89
C ASP A 240 8.63 28.94 -14.33
N MET A 241 9.07 27.77 -13.85
CA MET A 241 8.21 26.65 -13.46
C MET A 241 7.32 26.15 -14.60
N MET A 242 7.93 25.47 -15.57
CA MET A 242 7.24 24.87 -16.71
C MET A 242 6.14 23.91 -16.23
N TRP A 243 4.94 24.07 -16.78
CA TRP A 243 3.80 23.19 -16.52
C TRP A 243 3.75 22.04 -17.52
N ILE A 244 3.42 20.84 -17.04
CA ILE A 244 3.20 19.63 -17.84
C ILE A 244 1.83 19.05 -17.53
N GLU A 245 1.10 18.71 -18.58
CA GLU A 245 -0.33 18.40 -18.52
C GLU A 245 -0.71 17.04 -17.92
N ASN A 246 0.17 16.04 -17.92
CA ASN A 246 -0.07 14.71 -17.38
C ASN A 246 1.23 13.92 -17.23
N GLU A 247 1.13 12.73 -16.64
CA GLU A 247 2.28 11.85 -16.36
C GLU A 247 2.94 11.30 -17.63
N GLU A 248 2.16 11.00 -18.67
CA GLU A 248 2.68 10.52 -19.97
C GLU A 248 3.62 11.56 -20.60
N LYS A 249 3.18 12.82 -20.69
CA LYS A 249 4.00 13.93 -21.20
C LYS A 249 5.22 14.21 -20.34
N LEU A 250 5.10 14.01 -19.03
CA LEU A 250 6.22 14.16 -18.12
C LEU A 250 7.29 13.12 -18.44
N TYR A 251 6.92 11.84 -18.54
CA TYR A 251 7.90 10.79 -18.85
C TYR A 251 8.47 10.92 -20.25
N ASP A 252 7.65 11.27 -21.26
CA ASP A 252 8.13 11.60 -22.60
C ASP A 252 9.21 12.69 -22.55
N PHE A 253 8.98 13.74 -21.75
CA PHE A 253 9.96 14.80 -21.57
C PHE A 253 11.23 14.27 -20.89
N LEU A 254 11.10 13.54 -19.79
CA LEU A 254 12.24 13.03 -19.03
C LEU A 254 13.09 12.06 -19.87
N GLU A 255 12.48 11.15 -20.62
CA GLU A 255 13.18 10.18 -21.48
C GLU A 255 14.01 10.87 -22.58
N ASN A 256 13.48 11.94 -23.17
CA ASN A 256 14.18 12.71 -24.20
C ASN A 256 15.47 13.38 -23.69
N TYR A 257 15.57 13.63 -22.37
CA TYR A 257 16.65 14.41 -21.78
C TYR A 257 17.43 13.67 -20.67
N SER A 258 17.09 12.43 -20.35
CA SER A 258 17.80 11.59 -19.37
C SER A 258 19.01 10.85 -19.94
N SER A 259 19.47 11.20 -21.15
CA SER A 259 20.48 10.46 -21.91
C SER A 259 21.93 10.88 -21.62
#